data_AF-A1VW52-F1
#
_entry.id   AF-A1VW52-F1
#
_cell.length_a   1.000
_cell.length_b   1.000
_cell.length_c   1.000
_cell.angle_alpha   90.00
_cell.angle_beta   90.00
_cell.angle_gamma   90.00
#
_symmetry.space_group_name_H-M   'P 1'
#
loop_
_entity.id
_entity.type
_entity.pdbx_description
1 polymer ?
#
loop_
_entity_poly.entity_id
_entity_poly.type
_entity_poly.pdbx_seq_one_letter_code
_entity_poly.pdbx_strand_id
1 'polypeptide(L)'
;MTRLFIACKQKVHNRGRPPDSFLNELADWGKTAPPEVFAKNEKFDIYSSVIQQLGPWQGEVHRRGVMLEVLRVLGGFESSWNWNAGIDITNPTSNTPCSEEAGIFQCSGNSMTFSPTLKALLLSTGADGSCSSFITTTKLNHAFAIEYCARLLRFTTKHHGPIKGMHIHPWLRRDAVQEFETLLA
;
A
#
# COMPACT_ATOMS: atom_id res chain seq x y z
N MET A 1 5.44 -12.23 -17.55
CA MET A 1 6.90 -12.11 -17.80
C MET A 1 7.56 -11.69 -16.51
N THR A 2 8.61 -12.39 -16.07
CA THR A 2 9.34 -12.02 -14.85
C THR A 2 10.18 -10.78 -15.14
N ARG A 3 9.82 -9.64 -14.53
CA ARG A 3 10.63 -8.41 -14.60
C ARG A 3 11.90 -8.59 -13.77
N LEU A 4 13.00 -8.01 -14.24
CA LEU A 4 14.22 -7.90 -13.43
C LEU A 4 14.10 -6.68 -12.53
N PHE A 5 14.24 -6.88 -11.22
CA PHE A 5 14.26 -5.82 -10.22
C PHE A 5 15.62 -5.78 -9.55
N ILE A 6 16.24 -4.60 -9.50
CA ILE A 6 17.55 -4.35 -8.90
C ILE A 6 17.38 -3.41 -7.70
N ALA A 7 16.81 -2.22 -7.92
CA ALA A 7 16.65 -1.21 -6.89
C ALA A 7 15.49 -1.57 -5.93
N CYS A 8 14.36 -2.04 -6.47
CA CYS A 8 13.22 -2.49 -5.71
C CYS A 8 13.53 -3.73 -4.87
N LYS A 9 14.54 -4.53 -5.26
CA LYS A 9 15.01 -5.71 -4.50
C LYS A 9 15.95 -5.39 -3.37
N GLN A 10 16.29 -4.12 -3.14
CA GLN A 10 17.07 -3.74 -1.98
C GLN A 10 16.31 -4.05 -0.68
N LYS A 11 17.10 -4.37 0.35
CA LYS A 11 16.59 -4.78 1.66
C LYS A 11 15.76 -3.66 2.29
N VAL A 12 14.64 -4.03 2.90
CA VAL A 12 13.81 -3.15 3.74
C VAL A 12 13.92 -3.62 5.17
N HIS A 13 14.57 -2.82 6.02
CA HIS A 13 14.72 -3.08 7.45
C HIS A 13 15.19 -4.52 7.76
N ASN A 14 14.89 -5.05 8.94
CA ASN A 14 15.10 -6.45 9.30
C ASN A 14 14.10 -7.42 8.62
N ARG A 15 13.30 -6.97 7.64
CA ARG A 15 12.24 -7.76 6.98
C ARG A 15 12.75 -8.57 5.78
N GLY A 16 13.87 -8.15 5.18
CA GLY A 16 14.47 -8.83 4.04
C GLY A 16 14.27 -8.07 2.73
N ARG A 17 14.16 -8.80 1.62
CA ARG A 17 13.98 -8.23 0.27
C ARG A 17 12.56 -8.53 -0.23
N PRO A 18 11.88 -7.59 -0.91
CA PRO A 18 10.56 -7.85 -1.45
C PRO A 18 10.55 -9.08 -2.40
N PRO A 19 9.53 -9.95 -2.35
CA PRO A 19 9.37 -11.03 -3.32
C PRO A 19 9.13 -10.50 -4.73
N ASP A 20 9.62 -11.21 -5.76
CA ASP A 20 9.40 -10.81 -7.16
C ASP A 20 7.93 -10.87 -7.55
N SER A 21 7.17 -11.82 -7.00
CA SER A 21 5.71 -11.91 -7.19
C SER A 21 5.02 -10.62 -6.77
N PHE A 22 5.28 -10.17 -5.53
CA PHE A 22 4.75 -8.91 -5.01
C PHE A 22 5.15 -7.71 -5.86
N LEU A 23 6.43 -7.60 -6.26
CA LEU A 23 6.90 -6.48 -7.08
C LEU A 23 6.25 -6.46 -8.48
N ASN A 24 6.02 -7.63 -9.08
CA ASN A 24 5.31 -7.73 -10.34
C ASN A 24 3.86 -7.29 -10.21
N GLU A 25 3.12 -7.79 -9.22
CA GLU A 25 1.73 -7.40 -8.97
C GLU A 25 1.60 -5.90 -8.68
N LEU A 26 2.54 -5.33 -7.92
CA LEU A 26 2.58 -3.91 -7.63
C LEU A 26 2.82 -3.07 -8.89
N ALA A 27 3.75 -3.49 -9.77
CA ALA A 27 4.00 -2.81 -11.04
C ALA A 27 2.81 -2.95 -12.02
N ASP A 28 2.18 -4.13 -12.09
CA ASP A 28 1.02 -4.39 -12.93
C ASP A 28 -0.19 -3.55 -12.50
N TRP A 29 -0.44 -3.46 -11.20
CA TRP A 29 -1.43 -2.52 -10.65
C TRP A 29 -1.04 -1.08 -11.00
N GLY A 30 0.21 -0.66 -10.77
CA GLY A 30 0.65 0.71 -11.02
C GLY A 30 0.44 1.19 -12.46
N LYS A 31 0.51 0.29 -13.46
CA LYS A 31 0.23 0.61 -14.88
C LYS A 31 -1.24 0.87 -15.17
N THR A 32 -2.12 0.13 -14.49
CA THR A 32 -3.57 0.12 -14.78
C THR A 32 -4.39 0.93 -13.79
N ALA A 33 -3.78 1.31 -12.67
CA ALA A 33 -4.42 2.04 -11.60
C ALA A 33 -5.00 3.38 -12.11
N PRO A 34 -6.20 3.75 -11.66
CA PRO A 34 -6.84 4.99 -12.09
C PRO A 34 -6.00 6.25 -11.76
N PRO A 35 -5.85 7.22 -12.68
CA PRO A 35 -5.02 8.41 -12.48
C PRO A 35 -5.38 9.21 -11.23
N GLU A 36 -6.65 9.19 -10.79
CA GLU A 36 -7.09 9.95 -9.61
C GLU A 36 -6.46 9.46 -8.31
N VAL A 37 -6.02 8.20 -8.23
CA VAL A 37 -5.25 7.68 -7.08
C VAL A 37 -3.96 8.48 -6.88
N PHE A 38 -3.39 8.97 -7.99
CA PHE A 38 -2.13 9.70 -8.04
C PHE A 38 -2.32 11.20 -8.23
N ALA A 39 -3.55 11.71 -8.38
CA ALA A 39 -3.78 13.13 -8.59
C ALA A 39 -3.24 13.99 -7.43
N LYS A 40 -2.96 15.26 -7.68
CA LYS A 40 -2.51 16.20 -6.65
C LYS A 40 -3.58 16.36 -5.57
N ASN A 41 -3.15 16.46 -4.31
CA ASN A 41 -4.02 16.81 -3.18
C ASN A 41 -3.67 18.22 -2.70
N GLU A 42 -4.68 18.96 -2.27
CA GLU A 42 -4.48 20.22 -1.55
C GLU A 42 -4.22 19.98 -0.06
N LYS A 43 -4.58 18.80 0.45
CA LYS A 43 -4.36 18.39 1.84
C LYS A 43 -3.05 17.63 1.99
N PHE A 44 -2.53 17.63 3.22
CA PHE A 44 -1.40 16.78 3.58
C PHE A 44 -1.76 15.30 3.40
N ASP A 45 -0.94 14.58 2.64
CA ASP A 45 -1.09 13.15 2.45
C ASP A 45 0.27 12.44 2.36
N ILE A 46 0.28 11.19 1.91
CA ILE A 46 1.51 10.42 1.79
C ILE A 46 2.61 11.11 0.98
N TYR A 47 2.26 11.85 -0.08
CA TYR A 47 3.24 12.54 -0.90
C TYR A 47 3.86 13.72 -0.16
N SER A 48 3.08 14.41 0.68
CA SER A 48 3.60 15.42 1.59
C SER A 48 4.55 14.80 2.64
N SER A 49 4.24 13.59 3.11
CA SER A 49 5.03 12.87 4.12
C SER A 49 6.42 12.45 3.62
N VAL A 50 6.53 12.03 2.36
CA VAL A 50 7.76 11.43 1.80
C VAL A 50 8.54 12.37 0.87
N ILE A 51 8.12 13.64 0.74
CA ILE A 51 8.72 14.61 -0.20
C ILE A 51 10.22 14.82 0.04
N GLN A 52 10.67 14.75 1.29
CA GLN A 52 12.09 14.93 1.63
C GLN A 52 12.95 13.76 1.15
N GLN A 53 12.39 12.55 1.13
CA GLN A 53 13.06 11.33 0.71
C GLN A 53 13.01 11.19 -0.81
N LEU A 54 11.83 11.34 -1.39
CA LEU A 54 11.57 10.97 -2.79
C LEU A 54 11.51 12.17 -3.75
N GLY A 55 11.55 13.39 -3.23
CA GLY A 55 11.52 14.61 -4.03
C GLY A 55 10.12 15.15 -4.32
N PRO A 56 10.03 16.36 -4.89
CA PRO A 56 8.75 17.00 -5.23
C PRO A 56 8.06 16.31 -6.42
N TRP A 57 6.84 16.75 -6.73
CA TRP A 57 6.11 16.30 -7.92
C TRP A 57 6.91 16.57 -9.21
N GLN A 58 7.08 15.55 -10.06
CA GLN A 58 7.72 15.67 -11.39
C GLN A 58 6.82 15.25 -12.56
N GLY A 59 5.63 14.72 -12.28
CA GLY A 59 4.71 14.20 -13.29
C GLY A 59 3.85 13.07 -12.71
N GLU A 60 2.86 12.63 -13.48
CA GLU A 60 2.01 11.50 -13.09
C GLU A 60 2.83 10.21 -12.92
N VAL A 61 3.73 9.91 -13.86
CA VAL A 61 4.60 8.71 -13.83
C VAL A 61 5.45 8.69 -12.56
N HIS A 62 6.10 9.81 -12.22
CA HIS A 62 6.85 9.93 -10.97
C HIS A 62 5.97 9.71 -9.75
N ARG A 63 4.75 10.25 -9.75
CA ARG A 63 3.85 10.11 -8.61
C ARG A 63 3.30 8.69 -8.42
N ARG A 64 3.13 7.96 -9.52
CA ARG A 64 2.89 6.51 -9.51
C ARG A 64 4.10 5.80 -8.90
N GLY A 65 5.30 6.04 -9.41
CA GLY A 65 6.55 5.45 -8.88
C GLY A 65 6.75 5.68 -7.37
N VAL A 66 6.48 6.91 -6.90
CA VAL A 66 6.52 7.25 -5.46
C VAL A 66 5.52 6.42 -4.65
N MET A 67 4.28 6.25 -5.13
CA MET A 67 3.30 5.41 -4.42
C MET A 67 3.73 3.96 -4.38
N LEU A 68 4.24 3.41 -5.50
CA LEU A 68 4.74 2.04 -5.54
C LEU A 68 5.91 1.85 -4.57
N GLU A 69 6.84 2.80 -4.48
CA GLU A 69 7.94 2.73 -3.52
C GLU A 69 7.46 2.75 -2.07
N VAL A 70 6.47 3.59 -1.75
CA VAL A 70 5.85 3.61 -0.43
C VAL A 70 5.21 2.26 -0.10
N LEU A 71 4.39 1.71 -1.02
CA LEU A 71 3.72 0.42 -0.81
C LEU A 71 4.73 -0.72 -0.71
N ARG A 72 5.83 -0.67 -1.47
CA ARG A 72 6.92 -1.66 -1.40
C ARG A 72 7.53 -1.71 0.00
N VAL A 73 7.87 -0.54 0.56
CA VAL A 73 8.46 -0.46 1.90
C VAL A 73 7.42 -0.79 2.96
N LEU A 74 6.22 -0.24 2.85
CA LEU A 74 5.13 -0.43 3.81
C LEU A 74 4.76 -1.91 3.95
N GLY A 75 4.56 -2.63 2.85
CA GLY A 75 4.24 -4.07 2.90
C GLY A 75 5.33 -4.91 3.60
N GLY A 76 6.59 -4.47 3.52
CA GLY A 76 7.68 -5.07 4.29
C GLY A 76 7.51 -4.83 5.79
N PHE A 77 7.26 -3.59 6.19
CA PHE A 77 7.08 -3.21 7.60
C PHE A 77 5.87 -3.87 8.24
N GLU A 78 4.73 -3.88 7.55
CA GLU A 78 3.45 -4.35 8.06
C GLU A 78 3.40 -5.87 8.18
N SER A 79 3.84 -6.61 7.15
CA SER A 79 3.64 -8.06 7.13
C SER A 79 4.79 -8.88 6.55
N SER A 80 5.92 -8.25 6.23
CA SER A 80 7.00 -8.89 5.44
C SER A 80 6.49 -9.40 4.08
N TRP A 81 5.65 -8.60 3.42
CA TRP A 81 5.01 -8.89 2.13
C TRP A 81 4.10 -10.13 2.13
N ASN A 82 3.51 -10.49 3.28
CA ASN A 82 2.60 -11.61 3.40
C ASN A 82 1.15 -11.19 3.14
N TRP A 83 0.60 -11.62 2.00
CA TRP A 83 -0.81 -11.40 1.63
C TRP A 83 -1.83 -12.01 2.59
N ASN A 84 -1.44 -13.07 3.29
CA ASN A 84 -2.32 -13.79 4.23
C ASN A 84 -2.13 -13.35 5.69
N ALA A 85 -1.36 -12.29 5.94
CA ALA A 85 -1.17 -11.78 7.28
C ALA A 85 -2.49 -11.31 7.91
N GLY A 86 -2.56 -11.36 9.23
CA GLY A 86 -3.77 -11.10 10.01
C GLY A 86 -3.63 -11.69 11.40
N ILE A 87 -4.73 -11.70 12.15
CA ILE A 87 -4.71 -12.03 13.58
C ILE A 87 -4.10 -13.40 13.86
N ASP A 88 -3.19 -13.38 14.83
CA ASP A 88 -2.87 -14.51 15.68
C ASP A 88 -4.10 -14.87 16.52
N ILE A 89 -4.75 -15.98 16.19
CA ILE A 89 -5.96 -16.50 16.84
C ILE A 89 -5.82 -16.75 18.35
N THR A 90 -4.63 -16.55 18.92
CA THR A 90 -4.36 -16.68 20.35
C THR A 90 -4.55 -15.38 21.15
N ASN A 91 -4.78 -14.23 20.51
CA ASN A 91 -4.94 -12.94 21.22
C ASN A 91 -6.42 -12.47 21.32
N PRO A 92 -7.04 -12.52 22.51
CA PRO A 92 -8.43 -12.14 22.76
C PRO A 92 -8.65 -10.62 22.92
N THR A 93 -7.79 -9.76 22.39
CA THR A 93 -8.01 -8.29 22.37
C THR A 93 -8.18 -7.70 20.96
N SER A 94 -8.18 -8.54 19.92
CA SER A 94 -8.27 -8.15 18.51
C SER A 94 -9.63 -8.52 17.85
N ASN A 95 -10.69 -8.68 18.64
CA ASN A 95 -11.72 -9.70 18.39
C ASN A 95 -12.91 -9.27 17.52
N THR A 96 -12.86 -8.13 16.84
CA THR A 96 -13.98 -7.72 15.99
C THR A 96 -13.52 -7.62 14.54
N PRO A 97 -14.34 -8.07 13.56
CA PRO A 97 -13.99 -7.99 12.14
C PRO A 97 -13.55 -6.59 11.68
N CYS A 98 -14.01 -5.53 12.33
CA CYS A 98 -13.68 -4.15 11.93
C CYS A 98 -12.35 -3.64 12.48
N SER A 99 -11.84 -4.22 13.58
CA SER A 99 -10.56 -3.85 14.19
C SER A 99 -9.40 -4.73 13.74
N GLU A 100 -9.67 -5.91 13.17
CA GLU A 100 -8.63 -6.77 12.60
C GLU A 100 -7.87 -6.03 11.50
N GLU A 101 -6.55 -5.94 11.65
CA GLU A 101 -5.62 -5.57 10.60
C GLU A 101 -5.35 -6.80 9.72
N ALA A 102 -5.60 -6.68 8.42
CA ALA A 102 -5.60 -7.81 7.50
C ALA A 102 -4.74 -7.57 6.26
N GLY A 103 -4.14 -8.66 5.78
CA GLY A 103 -3.38 -8.74 4.55
C GLY A 103 -2.04 -8.02 4.60
N ILE A 104 -1.48 -7.79 3.42
CA ILE A 104 -0.10 -7.34 3.26
C ILE A 104 0.20 -5.96 3.88
N PHE A 105 -0.81 -5.09 3.92
CA PHE A 105 -0.70 -3.72 4.44
C PHE A 105 -1.32 -3.55 5.81
N GLN A 106 -1.83 -4.63 6.43
CA GLN A 106 -2.41 -4.60 7.77
C GLN A 106 -3.49 -3.50 7.92
N CYS A 107 -4.31 -3.28 6.88
CA CYS A 107 -5.44 -2.35 6.96
C CYS A 107 -6.61 -3.01 7.70
N SER A 108 -7.39 -2.22 8.45
CA SER A 108 -8.60 -2.71 9.13
C SER A 108 -9.88 -2.22 8.49
N GLY A 109 -10.98 -2.97 8.67
CA GLY A 109 -12.30 -2.63 8.10
C GLY A 109 -12.84 -1.27 8.58
N ASN A 110 -12.46 -0.83 9.79
CA ASN A 110 -12.78 0.51 10.32
C ASN A 110 -12.28 1.64 9.41
N SER A 111 -11.20 1.41 8.65
CA SER A 111 -10.64 2.43 7.75
C SER A 111 -11.59 2.81 6.60
N MET A 112 -12.61 1.99 6.30
CA MET A 112 -13.63 2.34 5.30
C MET A 112 -14.41 3.61 5.67
N THR A 113 -14.42 4.00 6.94
CA THR A 113 -15.10 5.21 7.43
C THR A 113 -14.38 6.51 7.05
N PHE A 114 -13.10 6.46 6.62
CA PHE A 114 -12.36 7.67 6.21
C PHE A 114 -12.94 8.31 4.94
N SER A 115 -13.59 7.53 4.07
CA SER A 115 -14.25 8.05 2.88
C SER A 115 -15.28 7.07 2.34
N PRO A 116 -16.48 7.52 1.91
CA PRO A 116 -17.44 6.68 1.19
C PRO A 116 -16.84 5.97 -0.03
N THR A 117 -15.82 6.57 -0.67
CA THR A 117 -15.14 5.98 -1.84
C THR A 117 -14.36 4.72 -1.49
N LEU A 118 -13.87 4.57 -0.25
CA LEU A 118 -13.16 3.36 0.19
C LEU A 118 -14.14 2.19 0.36
N LYS A 119 -15.31 2.44 0.95
CA LYS A 119 -16.39 1.45 1.01
C LYS A 119 -16.91 1.11 -0.38
N ALA A 120 -17.07 2.09 -1.26
CA ALA A 120 -17.49 1.87 -2.65
C ALA A 120 -16.49 1.00 -3.42
N LEU A 121 -15.18 1.16 -3.19
CA LEU A 121 -14.16 0.29 -3.78
C LEU A 121 -14.37 -1.17 -3.37
N LEU A 122 -14.66 -1.45 -2.09
CA LEU A 122 -14.98 -2.81 -1.64
C LEU A 122 -16.24 -3.35 -2.31
N LEU A 123 -17.32 -2.56 -2.35
CA LEU A 123 -18.56 -2.96 -3.02
C LEU A 123 -18.35 -3.26 -4.51
N SER A 124 -17.44 -2.55 -5.18
CA SER A 124 -17.13 -2.79 -6.60
C SER A 124 -16.50 -4.16 -6.87
N THR A 125 -15.95 -4.83 -5.86
CA THR A 125 -15.44 -6.20 -5.99
C THR A 125 -16.54 -7.26 -5.85
N GLY A 126 -17.80 -6.87 -5.67
CA GLY A 126 -18.92 -7.77 -5.38
C GLY A 126 -19.04 -8.17 -3.90
N ALA A 127 -18.23 -7.58 -3.02
CA ALA A 127 -18.33 -7.78 -1.58
C ALA A 127 -19.53 -7.01 -0.98
N ASP A 128 -19.97 -7.40 0.22
CA ASP A 128 -21.16 -6.84 0.88
C ASP A 128 -20.89 -5.50 1.64
N GLY A 129 -19.65 -5.04 1.67
CA GLY A 129 -19.26 -3.81 2.37
C GLY A 129 -19.11 -3.96 3.88
N SER A 130 -19.21 -5.18 4.43
CA SER A 130 -18.90 -5.50 5.82
C SER A 130 -17.40 -5.57 6.07
N CYS A 131 -17.01 -5.51 7.34
CA CYS A 131 -15.61 -5.69 7.71
C CYS A 131 -15.12 -7.13 7.49
N SER A 132 -16.00 -8.13 7.58
CA SER A 132 -15.67 -9.53 7.27
C SER A 132 -15.37 -9.72 5.79
N SER A 133 -16.17 -9.11 4.91
CA SER A 133 -15.87 -9.12 3.48
C SER A 133 -14.63 -8.30 3.16
N PHE A 134 -14.37 -7.20 3.87
CA PHE A 134 -13.11 -6.46 3.75
C PHE A 134 -11.87 -7.34 4.04
N ILE A 135 -11.85 -8.06 5.17
CA ILE A 135 -10.75 -8.98 5.54
C ILE A 135 -10.55 -10.04 4.46
N THR A 136 -11.65 -10.62 3.98
CA THR A 136 -11.61 -11.67 2.96
C THR A 136 -11.07 -11.13 1.64
N THR A 137 -11.64 -10.03 1.16
CA THR A 137 -11.25 -9.40 -0.11
C THR A 137 -9.81 -8.89 -0.06
N THR A 138 -9.34 -8.30 1.04
CA THR A 138 -7.96 -7.79 1.11
C THR A 138 -6.90 -8.91 1.10
N LYS A 139 -7.26 -10.14 1.51
CA LYS A 139 -6.36 -11.31 1.44
C LYS A 139 -6.43 -12.02 0.09
N LEU A 140 -7.61 -12.07 -0.55
CA LEU A 140 -7.84 -12.83 -1.79
C LEU A 140 -7.67 -12.00 -3.08
N ASN A 141 -7.92 -10.69 -3.03
CA ASN A 141 -7.84 -9.79 -4.17
C ASN A 141 -6.72 -8.78 -3.93
N HIS A 142 -5.53 -9.11 -4.41
CA HIS A 142 -4.33 -8.30 -4.19
C HIS A 142 -4.42 -6.94 -4.87
N ALA A 143 -5.02 -6.86 -6.06
CA ALA A 143 -5.24 -5.58 -6.75
C ALA A 143 -6.12 -4.64 -5.90
N PHE A 144 -7.19 -5.18 -5.29
CA PHE A 144 -7.99 -4.43 -4.32
C PHE A 144 -7.15 -3.99 -3.10
N ALA A 145 -6.34 -4.87 -2.52
CA ALA A 145 -5.54 -4.54 -1.34
C ALA A 145 -4.53 -3.41 -1.62
N ILE A 146 -3.87 -3.46 -2.78
CA ILE A 146 -2.93 -2.43 -3.24
C ILE A 146 -3.68 -1.10 -3.44
N GLU A 147 -4.78 -1.11 -4.19
CA GLU A 147 -5.53 0.12 -4.47
C GLU A 147 -6.14 0.73 -3.21
N TYR A 148 -6.72 -0.11 -2.36
CA TYR A 148 -7.33 0.32 -1.11
C TYR A 148 -6.31 1.02 -0.22
N CYS A 149 -5.13 0.42 -0.03
CA CYS A 149 -4.07 1.03 0.75
C CYS A 149 -3.58 2.33 0.10
N ALA A 150 -3.34 2.34 -1.21
CA ALA A 150 -2.93 3.54 -1.94
C ALA A 150 -3.92 4.70 -1.75
N ARG A 151 -5.23 4.43 -1.86
CA ARG A 151 -6.30 5.43 -1.63
C ARG A 151 -6.38 5.84 -0.16
N LEU A 152 -6.28 4.91 0.79
CA LEU A 152 -6.28 5.23 2.23
C LEU A 152 -5.14 6.19 2.60
N LEU A 153 -3.96 5.98 2.04
CA LEU A 153 -2.78 6.84 2.22
C LEU A 153 -2.98 8.27 1.67
N ARG A 154 -3.97 8.49 0.80
CA ARG A 154 -4.40 9.84 0.36
C ARG A 154 -5.27 10.56 1.38
N PHE A 155 -5.93 9.82 2.28
CA PHE A 155 -6.78 10.39 3.33
C PHE A 155 -6.06 10.52 4.67
N THR A 156 -5.15 9.59 4.98
CA THR A 156 -4.47 9.57 6.27
C THR A 156 -3.11 8.89 6.19
N THR A 157 -2.11 9.52 6.81
CA THR A 157 -0.79 8.93 7.08
C THR A 157 -0.67 8.44 8.53
N LYS A 158 -1.72 8.63 9.34
CA LYS A 158 -1.72 8.31 10.78
C LYS A 158 -2.24 6.91 11.09
N HIS A 159 -2.89 6.26 10.11
CA HIS A 159 -3.47 4.92 10.30
C HIS A 159 -2.39 3.83 10.34
N HIS A 160 -1.33 3.96 9.53
CA HIS A 160 -0.20 3.03 9.55
C HIS A 160 0.88 3.51 10.52
N GLY A 161 1.16 2.72 11.55
CA GLY A 161 2.21 2.98 12.54
C GLY A 161 3.59 3.28 11.91
N PRO A 162 4.06 2.49 10.93
CA PRO A 162 5.33 2.72 10.23
C PRO A 162 5.42 4.08 9.52
N ILE A 163 4.31 4.63 9.04
CA ILE A 163 4.28 5.95 8.38
C ILE A 163 4.21 7.06 9.43
N LYS A 164 3.31 6.92 10.41
CA LYS A 164 3.15 7.86 11.52
C LYS A 164 4.45 8.08 12.29
N GLY A 165 5.18 6.99 12.57
CA GLY A 165 6.46 6.99 13.27
C GLY A 165 7.67 7.27 12.37
N MET A 166 7.46 7.58 11.08
CA MET A 166 8.49 7.79 10.07
C MET A 166 9.48 6.62 9.90
N HIS A 167 9.07 5.40 10.24
CA HIS A 167 9.90 4.20 10.16
C HIS A 167 10.18 3.77 8.72
N ILE A 168 9.27 4.09 7.78
CA ILE A 168 9.50 3.78 6.36
C ILE A 168 10.54 4.71 5.72
N HIS A 169 10.66 5.96 6.20
CA HIS A 169 11.41 7.03 5.54
C HIS A 169 12.88 6.69 5.25
N PRO A 170 13.64 6.07 6.16
CA PRO A 170 15.03 5.67 5.89
C PRO A 170 15.19 4.58 4.82
N TRP A 171 14.10 3.89 4.46
CA TRP A 171 14.10 2.74 3.55
C TRP A 171 13.53 3.06 2.17
N LEU A 172 12.98 4.27 2.01
CA LEU A 172 12.51 4.80 0.74
C LEU A 172 13.72 5.17 -0.13
N ARG A 173 13.69 4.79 -1.41
CA ARG A 173 14.80 5.05 -2.32
C ARG A 173 14.35 5.68 -3.63
N ARG A 174 15.10 6.71 -4.07
CA ARG A 174 14.85 7.38 -5.36
C ARG A 174 15.17 6.47 -6.56
N ASP A 175 16.16 5.59 -6.44
CA ASP A 175 16.50 4.64 -7.51
C ASP A 175 15.41 3.56 -7.70
N ALA A 176 14.72 3.16 -6.62
CA ALA A 176 13.54 2.29 -6.71
C ALA A 176 12.35 3.00 -7.38
N VAL A 177 12.14 4.29 -7.09
CA VAL A 177 11.15 5.12 -7.81
C VAL A 177 11.47 5.15 -9.31
N GLN A 178 12.71 5.44 -9.69
CA GLN A 178 13.14 5.46 -11.10
C GLN A 178 12.98 4.10 -11.80
N GLU A 179 13.27 3.00 -11.09
CA GLU A 179 13.03 1.65 -11.60
C GLU A 179 11.53 1.41 -11.86
N PHE A 180 10.65 1.83 -10.93
CA PHE A 180 9.21 1.78 -11.16
C PHE A 180 8.76 2.68 -12.32
N GLU A 181 9.27 3.91 -12.44
CA GLU A 181 8.94 4.81 -13.56
C GLU A 181 9.27 4.18 -14.91
N THR A 182 10.42 3.51 -15.01
CA THR A 182 10.83 2.78 -16.23
C THR A 182 9.86 1.64 -16.55
N LEU A 183 9.33 0.97 -15.53
CA LEU A 183 8.33 -0.08 -15.71
C LEU A 183 6.95 0.48 -16.07
N LEU A 184 6.63 1.72 -15.73
CA LEU A 184 5.33 2.35 -15.96
C LEU A 184 5.23 3.04 -17.34
N ALA A 185 6.36 3.40 -17.94
CA ALA A 185 6.45 3.83 -19.34
C ALA A 185 6.05 2.70 -20.30
#